data_AF-M1BTQ9-F1
#
_entry.id   AF-M1BTQ9-F1
#
_cell.length_a   1.000
_cell.length_b   1.000
_cell.length_c   1.000
_cell.angle_alpha   90.00
_cell.angle_beta   90.00
_cell.angle_gamma   90.00
#
_symmetry.space_group_name_H-M   'P 1'
#
loop_
_entity.id
_entity.type
_entity.pdbx_description
1 polymer ?
#
loop_
_entity_poly.entity_id
_entity_poly.type
_entity_poly.pdbx_seq_one_letter_code
_entity_poly.pdbx_strand_id
1 'polypeptide(L)'
;MERLVVELHTIFHQPVHINEFVYWLAFAKDNTFSSDRMTILEMNLENEEVNTLCCPNGYNFGFSHLAEINGHLCFVHNKTDADTLNAWMLKDRVSEAWCLEYSVEVPQSAYNYTIRRIQNL
;
A
#
# COMPACT_ATOMS: atom_id res chain seq x y z
N MET A 1 18.73 -6.31 -20.58
CA MET A 1 18.31 -6.56 -19.18
C MET A 1 18.11 -5.19 -18.57
N GLU A 2 16.88 -4.70 -18.54
CA GLU A 2 16.57 -3.38 -17.98
C GLU A 2 16.63 -3.48 -16.46
N ARG A 3 17.43 -2.62 -15.84
CA ARG A 3 17.63 -2.57 -14.40
C ARG A 3 16.62 -1.57 -13.84
N LEU A 4 15.49 -2.05 -13.31
CA LEU A 4 14.53 -1.20 -12.63
C LEU A 4 15.19 -0.67 -11.33
N VAL A 5 15.50 0.62 -11.29
CA VAL A 5 16.01 1.29 -10.09
C VAL A 5 14.81 1.92 -9.39
N VAL A 6 14.39 1.34 -8.27
CA VAL A 6 13.30 1.88 -7.43
C VAL A 6 13.92 2.71 -6.32
N GLU A 7 13.75 4.04 -6.36
CA GLU A 7 14.22 4.93 -5.30
C GLU A 7 13.14 5.09 -4.22
N LEU A 8 13.40 4.56 -3.02
CA LEU A 8 12.53 4.73 -1.86
C LEU A 8 12.78 6.11 -1.22
N HIS A 9 11.86 7.06 -1.40
CA HIS A 9 11.98 8.39 -0.77
C HIS A 9 11.28 8.44 0.61
N THR A 10 12.09 8.62 1.66
CA THR A 10 11.90 9.33 2.96
C THR A 10 10.56 9.34 3.73
N ILE A 11 9.57 8.53 3.39
CA ILE A 11 8.55 8.08 4.35
C ILE A 11 8.67 6.55 4.37
N PHE A 12 9.19 6.01 5.47
CA PHE A 12 9.44 4.57 5.59
C PHE A 12 8.11 3.80 5.61
N HIS A 13 7.53 3.54 4.44
CA HIS A 13 6.49 2.53 4.31
C HIS A 13 7.16 1.19 4.62
N GLN A 14 6.92 0.68 5.83
CA GLN A 14 7.46 -0.60 6.22
C GLN A 14 6.90 -1.69 5.29
N PRO A 15 7.74 -2.63 4.84
CA PRO A 15 7.24 -3.78 4.11
C PRO A 15 6.17 -4.50 4.91
N VAL A 16 5.16 -4.99 4.22
CA VAL A 16 4.14 -5.86 4.81
C VAL A 16 4.48 -7.29 4.44
N HIS A 17 4.62 -8.14 5.45
CA HIS A 17 4.89 -9.57 5.26
C HIS A 17 3.62 -10.36 5.55
N ILE A 18 3.18 -11.17 4.57
CA ILE A 18 1.98 -12.01 4.66
C ILE A 18 2.31 -13.34 4.00
N ASN A 19 2.25 -14.43 4.78
CA ASN A 19 2.67 -15.76 4.33
C ASN A 19 4.09 -15.71 3.75
N GLU A 20 4.32 -16.28 2.56
CA GLU A 20 5.63 -16.31 1.88
C GLU A 20 5.89 -15.08 1.01
N PHE A 21 5.16 -13.98 1.23
CA PHE A 21 5.28 -12.78 0.41
C PHE A 21 5.64 -11.55 1.23
N VAL A 22 6.48 -10.70 0.66
CA VAL A 22 6.77 -9.35 1.17
C VAL A 22 6.30 -8.32 0.15
N TYR A 23 5.62 -7.30 0.66
CA TYR A 23 5.02 -6.25 -0.13
C TYR A 23 5.62 -4.88 0.22
N TRP A 24 5.97 -4.10 -0.80
CA TRP A 24 6.38 -2.70 -0.64
C TRP A 24 5.51 -1.81 -1.50
N LEU A 25 5.22 -0.63 -0.98
CA LEU A 25 4.65 0.43 -1.79
C LEU A 25 5.79 1.16 -2.51
N ALA A 26 5.78 1.11 -3.84
CA ALA A 26 6.78 1.75 -4.68
C ALA A 26 6.16 2.92 -5.46
N PHE A 27 6.91 4.01 -5.51
CA PHE A 27 6.57 5.18 -6.30
C PHE A 27 7.42 5.18 -7.57
N ALA A 28 6.77 5.15 -8.74
CA ALA A 28 7.46 5.38 -10.00
C ALA A 28 7.59 6.90 -10.20
N LYS A 29 8.82 7.40 -10.17
CA LYS A 29 9.10 8.80 -10.50
C LYS A 29 9.10 8.94 -12.03
N ASP A 30 8.00 9.41 -12.60
CA ASP A 30 8.01 9.91 -13.97
C ASP A 30 8.58 11.35 -13.99
N ASN A 31 9.24 11.75 -15.08
CA ASN A 31 9.84 13.08 -15.23
C ASN A 31 8.79 14.21 -15.39
N THR A 32 7.53 13.94 -15.09
CA THR A 32 6.39 14.83 -15.26
C THR A 32 5.63 14.93 -13.94
N PHE A 33 5.56 16.14 -13.38
CA PHE A 33 4.95 16.49 -12.09
C PHE A 33 3.45 16.12 -11.90
N SER A 34 2.84 15.32 -12.77
CA SER A 34 1.38 15.16 -12.83
C SER A 34 0.86 13.73 -12.91
N SER A 35 1.68 12.67 -12.74
CA SER A 35 1.14 11.31 -12.70
C SER A 35 2.05 10.33 -11.94
N ASP A 36 2.36 10.60 -10.66
CA ASP A 36 3.04 9.59 -9.84
C ASP A 36 2.14 8.35 -9.73
N ARG A 37 2.50 7.29 -10.47
CA ARG A 37 1.81 6.00 -10.39
C ARG A 37 2.43 5.23 -9.23
N MET A 38 1.58 4.87 -8.27
CA MET A 38 1.95 3.98 -7.18
C MET A 38 1.74 2.53 -7.62
N THR A 39 2.73 1.68 -7.39
CA THR A 39 2.64 0.23 -7.60
C THR A 39 3.03 -0.49 -6.32
N ILE A 40 2.57 -1.71 -6.16
CA ILE A 40 2.98 -2.58 -5.06
C ILE A 40 3.99 -3.56 -5.62
N LEU A 41 5.20 -3.54 -5.08
CA LEU A 41 6.17 -4.61 -5.33
C LEU A 41 5.80 -5.80 -4.46
N GLU A 42 5.74 -6.97 -5.07
CA GLU A 42 5.55 -8.24 -4.40
C GLU A 42 6.82 -9.07 -4.60
N MET A 43 7.40 -9.57 -3.52
CA MET A 43 8.48 -10.56 -3.57
C MET A 43 7.99 -11.86 -2.96
N ASN A 44 8.09 -12.94 -3.72
CA ASN A 44 7.94 -14.29 -3.20
C ASN A 44 9.26 -14.70 -2.51
N LEU A 45 9.19 -15.06 -1.23
CA LEU A 45 10.35 -15.44 -0.43
C LEU A 45 10.85 -16.86 -0.72
N GLU A 46 10.01 -17.74 -1.27
CA GLU A 46 10.42 -19.13 -1.59
C GLU A 46 11.33 -19.20 -2.81
N ASN A 47 11.00 -18.43 -3.85
CA ASN A 47 11.71 -18.48 -5.14
C ASN A 47 12.40 -17.16 -5.51
N GLU A 48 12.33 -16.15 -4.64
CA GLU A 48 12.90 -14.81 -4.81
C GLU A 48 12.38 -14.06 -6.05
N GLU A 49 11.28 -14.50 -6.65
CA GLU A 49 10.66 -13.82 -7.79
C GLU A 49 9.97 -12.53 -7.33
N VAL A 50 10.20 -11.46 -8.11
CA VAL A 50 9.60 -10.14 -7.88
C VAL A 50 8.58 -9.85 -8.96
N ASN A 51 7.37 -9.52 -8.52
CA ASN A 51 6.24 -9.11 -9.36
C ASN A 51 5.73 -7.73 -8.93
N THR A 52 4.79 -7.19 -9.69
CA THR A 52 4.09 -5.95 -9.36
C THR A 52 2.60 -6.18 -9.31
N LEU A 53 1.91 -5.57 -8.35
CA LEU A 53 0.46 -5.49 -8.28
C LEU A 53 0.01 -4.04 -8.49
N CYS A 54 -1.16 -3.85 -9.11
CA CYS A 54 -1.80 -2.55 -9.19
C CYS A 54 -2.40 -2.15 -7.83
N CYS A 55 -2.29 -0.86 -7.51
CA CYS A 55 -3.07 -0.28 -6.41
C CYS A 55 -4.57 -0.26 -6.77
N PRO A 56 -5.47 -0.25 -5.77
CA PRO A 56 -6.92 -0.14 -6.02
C PRO A 56 -7.24 1.05 -6.93
N ASN A 57 -8.11 0.86 -7.91
CA ASN A 57 -8.57 1.90 -8.86
C ASN A 57 -7.48 2.63 -9.68
N GLY A 58 -6.21 2.22 -9.64
CA GLY A 58 -5.16 2.75 -10.52
C GLY A 58 -4.82 4.24 -10.36
N TYR A 59 -5.30 4.92 -9.32
CA TYR A 59 -5.09 6.34 -9.09
C TYR A 59 -4.11 6.64 -7.94
N ASN A 60 -3.52 7.83 -8.04
CA ASN A 60 -2.55 8.37 -7.09
C ASN A 60 -3.26 8.77 -5.80
N PHE A 61 -2.87 8.14 -4.71
CA PHE A 61 -3.54 8.26 -3.42
C PHE A 61 -2.62 8.92 -2.37
N GLY A 62 -1.81 9.92 -2.76
CA GLY A 62 -1.06 10.78 -1.83
C GLY A 62 -0.49 10.05 -0.61
N PHE A 63 -0.98 10.38 0.59
CA PHE A 63 -0.62 9.72 1.86
C PHE A 63 -1.24 8.31 1.98
N SER A 64 -0.64 7.35 1.27
CA SER A 64 -1.03 5.95 1.29
C SER A 64 0.04 5.04 1.86
N HIS A 65 -0.37 3.94 2.48
CA HIS A 65 0.54 2.92 2.99
C HIS A 65 -0.10 1.53 2.89
N LEU A 66 0.73 0.50 2.99
CA LEU A 66 0.26 -0.88 3.10
C LEU A 66 0.10 -1.29 4.56
N ALA A 67 -0.85 -2.18 4.81
CA ALA A 67 -1.04 -2.83 6.10
C ALA A 67 -1.44 -4.30 5.90
N GLU A 68 -1.16 -5.12 6.91
CA GLU A 68 -1.78 -6.44 7.06
C GLU A 68 -2.99 -6.28 7.98
N ILE A 69 -4.16 -6.73 7.52
CA ILE A 69 -5.38 -6.81 8.34
C ILE A 69 -5.99 -8.19 8.15
N ASN A 70 -6.04 -8.98 9.21
CA ASN A 70 -6.63 -10.32 9.24
C ASN A 70 -6.05 -11.26 8.17
N GLY A 71 -4.74 -11.23 7.97
CA GLY A 71 -4.02 -12.04 6.98
C GLY A 71 -4.17 -11.56 5.53
N HIS A 72 -4.75 -10.39 5.30
CA HIS A 72 -4.94 -9.84 3.96
C HIS A 72 -4.09 -8.58 3.75
N LEU A 73 -3.56 -8.45 2.54
CA LEU A 73 -2.91 -7.21 2.12
C LEU A 73 -3.96 -6.12 1.98
N CYS A 74 -3.76 -5.03 2.70
CA CYS A 74 -4.62 -3.86 2.63
C CYS A 74 -3.85 -2.63 2.15
N PHE A 75 -4.48 -1.88 1.25
CA PHE A 75 -4.04 -0.57 0.83
C PHE A 75 -4.83 0.48 1.60
N VAL A 76 -4.15 1.23 2.45
CA VAL A 76 -4.74 2.27 3.29
C VAL A 76 -4.48 3.63 2.64
N HIS A 77 -5.55 4.37 2.40
CA HIS A 77 -5.52 5.71 1.85
C HIS A 77 -6.16 6.70 2.82
N ASN A 78 -5.40 7.74 3.14
CA ASN A 78 -5.91 8.89 3.86
C ASN A 78 -6.46 9.93 2.88
N LYS A 79 -7.78 10.06 2.87
CA LYS A 79 -8.51 11.04 2.07
C LYS A 79 -8.67 12.33 2.88
N THR A 80 -7.64 13.16 2.85
CA THR A 80 -7.53 14.39 3.65
C THR A 80 -8.59 15.45 3.33
N ASP A 81 -9.19 15.43 2.13
CA ASP A 81 -10.29 16.33 1.74
C ASP A 81 -11.65 15.91 2.31
N ALA A 82 -11.82 14.62 2.68
CA ALA A 82 -13.08 14.08 3.17
C ALA A 82 -13.04 13.71 4.66
N ASP A 83 -11.92 13.99 5.31
CA ASP A 83 -11.60 13.52 6.65
C ASP A 83 -11.77 12.01 6.86
N THR A 84 -11.45 11.18 5.86
CA THR A 84 -11.66 9.72 5.93
C THR A 84 -10.40 8.90 5.68
N LEU A 85 -10.31 7.78 6.37
CA LEU A 85 -9.34 6.71 6.12
C LEU A 85 -10.07 5.53 5.50
N ASN A 86 -9.68 5.21 4.26
CA ASN A 86 -10.20 4.07 3.53
C ASN A 86 -9.16 2.96 3.54
N ALA A 87 -9.58 1.73 3.85
CA ALA A 87 -8.75 0.55 3.68
C ALA A 87 -9.39 -0.39 2.65
N TRP A 88 -8.66 -0.60 1.57
CA TRP A 88 -8.99 -1.52 0.50
C TRP A 88 -8.28 -2.84 0.74
N MET A 89 -9.00 -3.96 0.70
CA MET A 89 -8.45 -5.28 0.89
C MET A 89 -8.31 -6.00 -0.45
N LEU A 90 -7.15 -6.62 -0.68
CA LEU A 90 -6.94 -7.50 -1.83
C LEU A 90 -7.70 -8.81 -1.60
N LYS A 91 -8.71 -9.08 -2.44
CA LYS A 91 -9.56 -10.27 -2.36
C LYS A 91 -9.07 -11.40 -3.25
N ASP A 92 -8.52 -11.06 -4.40
CA ASP A 92 -7.87 -12.01 -5.29
C ASP A 92 -6.59 -11.41 -5.84
N ARG A 93 -5.49 -12.10 -5.59
CA ARG A 93 -4.15 -11.71 -6.01
C ARG A 93 -3.96 -11.87 -7.52
N VAL A 94 -4.61 -12.86 -8.15
CA VAL A 94 -4.39 -13.15 -9.58
C VAL A 94 -5.12 -12.15 -10.46
N SER A 95 -6.37 -11.82 -10.14
CA SER A 95 -7.11 -10.78 -10.85
C SER A 95 -6.87 -9.37 -10.32
N GLU A 96 -6.04 -9.23 -9.27
CA GLU A 96 -5.81 -7.97 -8.56
C GLU A 96 -7.10 -7.28 -8.12
N ALA A 97 -8.09 -8.07 -7.67
CA ALA A 97 -9.39 -7.59 -7.26
C ALA A 97 -9.33 -6.98 -5.85
N TRP A 98 -9.59 -5.69 -5.75
CA TRP A 98 -9.65 -4.94 -4.49
C TRP A 98 -11.09 -4.62 -4.09
N CYS A 99 -11.39 -4.69 -2.80
CA CYS A 99 -12.66 -4.24 -2.23
C CYS A 99 -12.44 -3.20 -1.12
N LEU A 100 -13.25 -2.15 -1.10
CA LEU A 100 -13.29 -1.21 0.03
C LEU A 100 -13.98 -1.91 1.21
N GLU A 101 -13.22 -2.24 2.24
CA GLU A 101 -13.73 -2.97 3.41
C GLU A 101 -13.97 -2.05 4.60
N TYR A 102 -13.11 -1.04 4.77
CA TYR A 102 -13.22 -0.09 5.87
C TYR A 102 -13.18 1.34 5.35
N SER A 103 -14.08 2.16 5.88
CA SER A 103 -14.09 3.61 5.71
C SER A 103 -14.38 4.21 7.08
N VAL A 104 -13.41 4.94 7.61
CA VAL A 104 -13.46 5.48 8.97
C VAL A 104 -13.27 6.99 8.88
N GLU A 105 -14.17 7.75 9.50
CA GLU A 105 -13.97 9.19 9.68
C GLU A 105 -12.86 9.41 10.71
N VAL A 106 -11.86 10.20 10.32
CA VAL A 106 -10.67 10.47 11.10
C VAL A 106 -10.59 11.99 11.29
N PRO A 107 -10.65 12.50 12.53
CA PRO A 107 -10.53 13.94 12.78
C PRO A 107 -9.22 14.50 12.21
N GLN A 108 -9.22 15.74 11.70
CA GLN A 108 -8.01 16.34 11.13
C GLN A 108 -6.79 16.38 12.06
N SER A 109 -7.02 16.42 13.37
CA SER A 109 -5.97 16.38 14.39
C SER A 109 -5.23 15.04 14.48
N ALA A 110 -5.72 14.01 13.81
CA ALA A 110 -5.32 12.62 13.94
C ALA A 110 -4.35 12.16 12.83
N TYR A 111 -4.00 13.00 11.85
CA TYR A 111 -3.19 12.58 10.68
C TYR A 111 -1.70 12.27 10.92
N ASN A 112 -1.28 12.15 12.17
CA ASN A 112 0.11 11.88 12.55
C ASN A 112 0.27 10.55 13.34
N TYR A 113 -0.25 9.43 12.84
CA TYR A 113 0.00 8.13 13.50
C TYR A 113 0.30 6.94 12.59
N THR A 114 1.09 6.03 13.16
CA THR A 114 1.30 4.67 12.67
C THR A 114 0.28 3.77 13.36
N ILE A 115 -0.57 3.07 12.58
CA ILE A 115 -1.44 2.03 13.13
C ILE A 115 -0.54 0.88 13.58
N ARG A 116 -0.53 0.57 14.88
CA ARG A 116 0.15 -0.61 15.44
C ARG A 116 -0.89 -1.57 16.01
N ARG A 117 -0.69 -2.86 15.78
CA ARG A 117 -1.50 -3.92 16.38
C ARG A 117 -1.33 -3.87 17.90
N ILE A 118 -2.44 -3.67 18.63
CA ILE A 118 -2.46 -3.88 20.08
C ILE A 118 -2.52 -5.39 20.29
N GLN A 119 -1.42 -5.98 20.75
CA GLN A 119 -1.44 -7.32 21.33
C GLN A 119 -1.93 -7.16 22.77
N ASN A 120 -3.16 -7.58 23.05
CA ASN A 120 -3.63 -7.70 24.43
C ASN A 120 -2.91 -8.89 25.08
N LEU A 121 -2.28 -8.65 26.23
CA LEU A 121 -1.69 -9.65 27.14
C LEU A 121 -2.78 -10.47 27.83
#